data_AF-A0A1G9B662-F1
#
_entry.id   AF-A0A1G9B662-F1
#
_cell.length_a   1.000
_cell.length_b   1.000
_cell.length_c   1.000
_cell.angle_alpha   90.00
_cell.angle_beta   90.00
_cell.angle_gamma   90.00
#
_symmetry.space_group_name_H-M   'P 1'
#
loop_
_entity.id
_entity.type
_entity.pdbx_description
1 polymer ?
#
loop_
_entity_poly.entity_id
_entity_poly.type
_entity_poly.pdbx_seq_one_letter_code
_entity_poly.pdbx_strand_id
1 'polypeptide(L)'
;MKKLLEKIRKILRDRRIRTLLTRVVSMISAIIVFVTTYALILPAITLEKQAACGIEEHQHTDECYEEELICDLPESEGHQHTDSCYAVKSVLSCDVPEHVHDEDCYDENGELVCEKYEHSHDGACYQEVKELVCGIEESDGHTHDASCYEKVLTCGKEVHVHSAECYKTEDDTDSQSEDGNESDPAAADDSREDDLDDAWNRTADDSGNASIEDDADTVQNESLC
;
A
#
# COMPACT_ATOMS: atom_id res chain seq x y z
N MET A 1 -67.30 65.02 -40.12
CA MET A 1 -66.00 65.20 -39.42
C MET A 1 -65.92 64.52 -38.04
N LYS A 2 -66.97 64.51 -37.20
CA LYS A 2 -66.92 63.94 -35.84
C LYS A 2 -66.55 62.44 -35.75
N LYS A 3 -67.05 61.61 -36.68
CA LYS A 3 -66.78 60.15 -36.72
C LYS A 3 -65.31 59.78 -36.96
N LEU A 4 -64.51 60.66 -37.57
CA LEU A 4 -63.08 60.41 -37.81
C LEU A 4 -62.24 60.71 -36.56
N LEU A 5 -62.58 61.77 -35.83
CA LEU A 5 -61.91 62.13 -34.57
C LEU A 5 -62.14 61.08 -33.47
N GLU A 6 -63.33 60.46 -33.41
CA GLU A 6 -63.60 59.36 -32.48
C GLU A 6 -62.80 58.09 -32.78
N LYS A 7 -62.66 57.73 -34.07
CA LYS A 7 -61.82 56.60 -34.49
C LYS A 7 -60.34 56.83 -34.15
N ILE A 8 -59.82 58.05 -34.39
CA ILE A 8 -58.44 58.41 -34.04
C ILE A 8 -58.24 58.37 -32.52
N ARG A 9 -59.17 58.90 -31.72
CA ARG A 9 -59.10 58.86 -30.25
C ARG A 9 -59.13 57.41 -29.73
N LYS A 10 -59.91 56.51 -30.34
CA LYS A 10 -59.93 55.09 -29.99
C LYS A 10 -58.60 54.41 -30.30
N ILE A 11 -58.02 54.65 -31.48
CA ILE A 11 -56.72 54.07 -31.87
C ILE A 11 -55.58 54.58 -30.98
N LEU A 12 -55.56 55.88 -30.64
CA LEU A 12 -54.54 56.44 -29.75
C LEU A 12 -54.67 55.90 -28.31
N ARG A 13 -55.90 55.72 -27.83
CA ARG A 13 -56.18 55.09 -26.53
C ARG A 13 -55.75 53.64 -26.51
N ASP A 14 -56.05 52.88 -27.56
CA ASP A 14 -55.64 51.47 -27.69
C ASP A 14 -54.11 51.36 -27.78
N ARG A 15 -53.42 52.27 -28.48
CA ARG A 15 -51.95 52.31 -28.51
C ARG A 15 -51.35 52.61 -27.13
N ARG A 16 -51.91 53.57 -26.39
CA ARG A 16 -51.45 53.92 -25.04
C ARG A 16 -51.74 52.82 -24.03
N ILE A 17 -52.90 52.15 -24.12
CA ILE A 17 -53.23 51.02 -23.25
C ILE A 17 -52.32 49.83 -23.57
N ARG A 18 -52.07 49.52 -24.84
CA ARG A 18 -51.14 48.43 -25.22
C ARG A 18 -49.72 48.69 -24.74
N THR A 19 -49.20 49.91 -24.82
CA THR A 19 -47.85 50.23 -24.33
C THR A 19 -47.75 50.24 -22.80
N LEU A 20 -48.84 50.58 -22.09
CA LEU A 20 -48.89 50.46 -20.63
C LEU A 20 -49.03 48.99 -20.20
N LEU A 21 -49.87 48.21 -20.89
CA LEU A 21 -50.03 46.78 -20.62
C LEU A 21 -48.74 46.00 -20.88
N THR A 22 -47.99 46.29 -21.95
CA THR A 22 -46.71 45.61 -22.19
C THR A 22 -45.66 45.95 -21.12
N ARG A 23 -45.63 47.19 -20.63
CA ARG A 23 -44.74 47.59 -19.52
C ARG A 23 -45.12 46.91 -18.21
N VAL A 24 -46.42 46.84 -17.90
CA VAL A 24 -46.92 46.16 -16.69
C VAL A 24 -46.66 44.65 -16.75
N VAL A 25 -46.94 44.01 -17.89
CA VAL A 25 -46.66 42.57 -18.10
C VAL A 25 -45.16 42.30 -18.00
N SER A 26 -44.30 43.18 -18.52
CA SER A 26 -42.84 43.06 -18.37
C SER A 26 -42.40 43.14 -16.90
N MET A 27 -42.94 44.08 -16.12
CA MET A 27 -42.65 44.17 -14.68
C MET A 27 -43.13 42.94 -13.91
N ILE A 28 -44.36 42.47 -14.19
CA ILE A 28 -44.91 41.26 -13.58
C ILE A 28 -44.04 40.05 -13.95
N SER A 29 -43.59 39.95 -15.21
CA SER A 29 -42.71 38.85 -15.63
C SER A 29 -41.38 38.85 -14.88
N ALA A 30 -40.77 40.02 -14.64
CA ALA A 30 -39.55 40.13 -13.85
C ALA A 30 -39.79 39.72 -12.39
N ILE A 31 -40.90 40.18 -11.78
CA ILE A 31 -41.27 39.81 -10.40
C ILE A 31 -41.48 38.30 -10.27
N ILE A 32 -42.18 37.69 -11.23
CA ILE A 32 -42.39 36.23 -11.24
C ILE A 32 -41.05 35.51 -11.28
N VAL A 33 -40.11 35.93 -12.15
CA VAL A 33 -38.77 35.34 -12.20
C VAL A 33 -38.10 35.42 -10.84
N PHE A 34 -38.05 36.59 -10.20
CA PHE A 34 -37.47 36.74 -8.85
C PHE A 34 -38.14 35.83 -7.82
N VAL A 35 -39.47 35.81 -7.76
CA VAL A 35 -40.21 34.95 -6.82
C VAL A 35 -39.91 33.48 -7.06
N THR A 36 -39.91 33.03 -8.32
CA THR A 36 -39.58 31.64 -8.66
C THR A 36 -38.13 31.28 -8.34
N THR A 37 -37.18 32.18 -8.58
CA THR A 37 -35.78 31.94 -8.21
C THR A 37 -35.61 31.85 -6.70
N TYR A 38 -36.25 32.74 -5.92
CA TYR A 38 -36.18 32.68 -4.46
C TYR A 38 -36.85 31.41 -3.92
N ALA A 39 -37.98 30.99 -4.49
CA ALA A 39 -38.64 29.74 -4.10
C ALA A 39 -37.77 28.50 -4.34
N LEU A 40 -36.90 28.50 -5.36
CA LEU A 40 -35.98 27.40 -5.63
C LEU A 40 -34.68 27.48 -4.81
N ILE A 41 -34.24 28.68 -4.46
CA ILE A 41 -32.99 28.90 -3.71
C ILE A 41 -33.20 28.71 -2.18
N LEU A 42 -34.36 29.12 -1.64
CA LEU A 42 -34.65 29.04 -0.20
C LEU A 42 -34.46 27.64 0.41
N PRO A 43 -34.95 26.54 -0.20
CA PRO A 43 -34.76 25.19 0.35
C PRO A 43 -33.29 24.80 0.49
N ALA A 44 -32.42 25.23 -0.42
CA ALA A 44 -31.00 24.89 -0.40
C ALA A 44 -30.25 25.58 0.75
N ILE A 45 -30.62 26.82 1.09
CA ILE A 45 -29.96 27.58 2.15
C ILE A 45 -30.50 27.19 3.54
N THR A 46 -31.79 26.87 3.66
CA THR A 46 -32.39 26.44 4.94
C THR A 46 -32.06 25.00 5.32
N LEU A 47 -31.49 24.21 4.40
CA LEU A 47 -31.05 22.84 4.66
C LEU A 47 -29.61 22.77 5.18
N GLU A 48 -28.94 23.90 5.43
CA GLU A 48 -27.69 23.95 6.20
C GLU A 48 -27.92 23.78 7.71
N LYS A 49 -28.89 22.97 8.09
CA LYS A 49 -29.17 22.68 9.49
C LYS A 49 -28.06 21.77 10.01
N GLN A 50 -27.20 22.31 10.87
CA GLN A 50 -26.11 21.55 11.47
C GLN A 50 -26.68 20.42 12.32
N ALA A 51 -26.30 19.18 12.01
CA ALA A 51 -26.71 18.03 12.79
C ALA A 51 -26.12 18.10 14.21
N ALA A 52 -26.94 17.90 15.23
CA ALA A 52 -26.59 18.08 16.62
C ALA A 52 -25.99 16.83 17.29
N CYS A 53 -25.63 15.81 16.51
CA CYS A 53 -25.07 14.55 17.02
C CYS A 53 -23.59 14.65 17.39
N GLY A 54 -22.88 15.72 16.99
CA GLY A 54 -21.48 15.95 17.31
C GLY A 54 -20.47 15.05 16.58
N ILE A 55 -20.94 14.17 15.67
CA ILE A 55 -20.12 13.28 14.85
C ILE A 55 -20.16 13.78 13.41
N GLU A 56 -18.98 13.91 12.80
CA GLU A 56 -18.80 14.30 11.39
C GLU A 56 -19.39 13.21 10.48
N GLU A 57 -20.13 13.62 9.44
CA GLU A 57 -20.60 12.68 8.42
C GLU A 57 -19.40 12.09 7.68
N HIS A 58 -19.34 10.76 7.61
CA HIS A 58 -18.24 10.06 6.98
C HIS A 58 -18.76 8.82 6.26
N GLN A 59 -18.32 8.65 5.01
CA GLN A 59 -18.58 7.46 4.21
C GLN A 59 -17.27 7.02 3.58
N HIS A 60 -17.01 5.71 3.57
CA HIS A 60 -15.79 5.18 2.95
C HIS A 60 -15.85 5.34 1.45
N THR A 61 -14.91 6.11 0.92
CA THR A 61 -14.60 6.17 -0.50
C THR A 61 -13.47 5.19 -0.82
N ASP A 62 -13.17 4.96 -2.10
CA ASP A 62 -12.04 4.09 -2.49
C ASP A 62 -10.69 4.56 -1.89
N GLU A 63 -10.55 5.86 -1.62
CA GLU A 63 -9.37 6.44 -0.95
C GLU A 63 -9.21 6.00 0.51
N CYS A 64 -10.25 5.45 1.13
CA CYS A 64 -10.21 4.96 2.51
C CYS A 64 -9.70 3.51 2.60
N TYR A 65 -9.47 2.85 1.47
CA TYR A 65 -8.99 1.47 1.38
C TYR A 65 -7.57 1.43 0.82
N GLU A 66 -6.70 0.69 1.51
CA GLU A 66 -5.37 0.36 1.01
C GLU A 66 -5.26 -1.16 0.84
N GLU A 67 -4.45 -1.59 -0.13
CA GLU A 67 -4.20 -3.00 -0.36
C GLU A 67 -3.08 -3.48 0.55
N GLU A 68 -3.42 -4.32 1.51
CA GLU A 68 -2.45 -4.98 2.38
C GLU A 68 -2.27 -6.43 1.98
N LEU A 69 -1.04 -6.91 2.12
CA LEU A 69 -0.64 -8.24 1.70
C LEU A 69 -0.93 -9.23 2.83
N ILE A 70 -1.82 -10.19 2.58
CA ILE A 70 -2.30 -11.15 3.60
C ILE A 70 -1.44 -12.42 3.71
N CYS A 71 -0.46 -12.57 2.82
CA CYS A 71 0.42 -13.73 2.74
C CYS A 71 1.75 -13.42 3.43
N ASP A 72 2.08 -14.18 4.48
CA ASP A 72 3.35 -14.02 5.21
C ASP A 72 4.58 -14.62 4.49
N LEU A 73 4.38 -15.24 3.32
CA LEU A 73 5.48 -15.85 2.56
C LEU A 73 6.17 -14.80 1.69
N PRO A 74 7.51 -14.66 1.78
CA PRO A 74 8.26 -13.76 0.93
C PRO A 74 8.25 -14.25 -0.53
N GLU A 75 8.28 -13.31 -1.47
CA GLU A 75 8.45 -13.65 -2.87
C GLU A 75 9.84 -14.23 -3.12
N SER A 76 9.89 -15.29 -3.93
CA SER A 76 11.13 -15.95 -4.30
C SER A 76 11.02 -16.48 -5.73
N GLU A 77 12.09 -16.36 -6.49
CA GLU A 77 12.18 -17.02 -7.78
C GLU A 77 12.43 -18.51 -7.56
N GLY A 78 11.66 -19.35 -8.26
CA GLY A 78 11.86 -20.79 -8.21
C GLY A 78 13.20 -21.18 -8.83
N HIS A 79 13.78 -22.26 -8.31
CA HIS A 79 15.00 -22.85 -8.84
C HIS A 79 14.74 -24.30 -9.22
N GLN A 80 15.10 -24.68 -10.44
CA GLN A 80 15.03 -26.07 -10.91
C GLN A 80 16.35 -26.47 -11.55
N HIS A 81 16.80 -27.70 -11.28
CA HIS A 81 18.06 -28.18 -11.84
C HIS A 81 17.92 -28.53 -13.31
N THR A 82 18.73 -27.87 -14.13
CA THR A 82 18.87 -28.20 -15.55
C THR A 82 20.13 -29.05 -15.76
N ASP A 83 20.34 -29.60 -16.96
CA ASP A 83 21.50 -30.44 -17.26
C ASP A 83 22.85 -29.71 -17.01
N SER A 84 22.90 -28.38 -17.09
CA SER A 84 24.10 -27.59 -16.76
C SER A 84 24.43 -27.57 -15.27
N CYS A 85 23.46 -27.87 -14.39
CA CYS A 85 23.68 -27.95 -12.95
C CYS A 85 24.39 -29.26 -12.53
N TYR A 86 24.54 -30.22 -13.45
CA TYR A 86 25.19 -31.49 -13.19
C TYR A 86 26.59 -31.53 -13.82
N ALA A 87 27.61 -31.74 -12.98
CA ALA A 87 28.93 -32.09 -13.45
C ALA A 87 29.09 -33.61 -13.48
N VAL A 88 29.69 -34.13 -14.55
CA VAL A 88 30.05 -35.54 -14.66
C VAL A 88 31.44 -35.73 -14.07
N LYS A 89 31.53 -36.60 -13.06
CA LYS A 89 32.79 -36.99 -12.44
C LYS A 89 33.03 -38.48 -12.66
N SER A 90 34.27 -38.81 -13.02
CA SER A 90 34.73 -40.19 -13.13
C SER A 90 35.17 -40.67 -11.75
N VAL A 91 34.50 -41.71 -11.23
CA VAL A 91 34.80 -42.31 -9.93
C VAL A 91 35.18 -43.77 -10.15
N LEU A 92 36.23 -44.21 -9.46
CA LEU A 92 36.64 -45.60 -9.47
C LEU A 92 35.62 -46.46 -8.73
N SER A 93 35.08 -47.47 -9.41
CA SER A 93 34.07 -48.40 -8.89
C SER A 93 34.65 -49.73 -8.41
N CYS A 94 35.93 -49.99 -8.68
CA CYS A 94 36.60 -51.23 -8.31
C CYS A 94 37.13 -51.16 -6.86
N ASP A 95 36.70 -52.09 -6.01
CA ASP A 95 37.19 -52.24 -4.63
C ASP A 95 38.54 -52.98 -4.52
N VAL A 96 39.06 -53.50 -5.64
CA VAL A 96 40.33 -54.25 -5.66
C VAL A 96 41.50 -53.26 -5.82
N PRO A 97 42.50 -53.31 -4.93
CA PRO A 97 43.66 -52.43 -5.04
C PRO A 97 44.50 -52.81 -6.27
N GLU A 98 45.10 -51.80 -6.90
CA GLU A 98 46.07 -52.05 -7.96
C GLU A 98 47.31 -52.74 -7.38
N HIS A 99 47.82 -53.72 -8.11
CA HIS A 99 49.04 -54.41 -7.78
C HIS A 99 49.91 -54.52 -9.02
N VAL A 100 51.07 -53.89 -8.96
CA VAL A 100 52.12 -53.96 -9.97
C VAL A 100 53.41 -54.49 -9.34
N HIS A 101 54.17 -55.24 -10.13
CA HIS A 101 55.43 -55.82 -9.68
C HIS A 101 56.58 -54.84 -9.87
N ASP A 102 57.38 -54.67 -8.82
CA ASP A 102 58.64 -53.94 -8.82
C ASP A 102 59.85 -54.91 -8.86
N GLU A 103 61.08 -54.37 -8.90
CA GLU A 103 62.31 -55.18 -8.97
C GLU A 103 62.47 -56.13 -7.78
N ASP A 104 61.88 -55.79 -6.62
CA ASP A 104 61.92 -56.61 -5.39
C ASP A 104 60.98 -57.83 -5.46
N CYS A 105 60.09 -57.89 -6.45
CA CYS A 105 59.20 -59.03 -6.68
C CYS A 105 59.85 -60.19 -7.46
N TYR A 106 61.09 -60.03 -7.91
CA TYR A 106 61.83 -61.03 -8.68
C TYR A 106 63.02 -61.55 -7.88
N ASP A 107 63.27 -62.85 -7.94
CA ASP A 107 64.42 -63.47 -7.28
C ASP A 107 65.75 -63.26 -8.06
N GLU A 108 66.86 -63.77 -7.52
CA GLU A 108 68.20 -63.66 -8.15
C GLU A 108 68.30 -64.30 -9.55
N ASN A 109 67.31 -65.12 -9.93
CA ASN A 109 67.22 -65.82 -11.20
C ASN A 109 66.22 -65.15 -12.17
N GLY A 110 65.50 -64.11 -11.71
CA GLY A 110 64.49 -63.39 -12.47
C GLY A 110 63.10 -64.04 -12.45
N GLU A 111 62.83 -64.98 -11.55
CA GLU A 111 61.52 -65.60 -11.38
C GLU A 111 60.67 -64.78 -10.39
N LEU A 112 59.39 -64.61 -10.71
CA LEU A 112 58.46 -63.79 -9.93
C LEU A 112 57.99 -64.56 -8.69
N VAL A 113 58.24 -63.99 -7.50
CA VAL A 113 57.97 -64.63 -6.19
C VAL A 113 56.72 -64.09 -5.47
N CYS A 114 56.04 -63.10 -6.06
CA CYS A 114 54.86 -62.49 -5.45
C CYS A 114 53.59 -63.37 -5.62
N GLU A 115 52.88 -63.64 -4.51
CA GLU A 115 51.64 -64.43 -4.48
C GLU A 115 50.35 -63.56 -4.51
N LYS A 116 50.46 -62.24 -4.66
CA LYS A 116 49.31 -61.33 -4.70
C LYS A 116 48.66 -61.34 -6.09
N TYR A 117 47.34 -61.12 -6.13
CA TYR A 117 46.60 -61.00 -7.38
C TYR A 117 46.97 -59.70 -8.11
N GLU A 118 47.45 -59.82 -9.35
CA GLU A 118 47.75 -58.69 -10.23
C GLU A 118 46.44 -58.06 -10.74
N HIS A 119 46.31 -56.76 -10.55
CA HIS A 119 45.14 -56.00 -10.94
C HIS A 119 45.54 -54.57 -11.31
N SER A 120 44.97 -54.05 -12.40
CA SER A 120 45.12 -52.67 -12.84
C SER A 120 43.78 -52.11 -13.30
N HIS A 121 43.57 -50.82 -13.10
CA HIS A 121 42.33 -50.16 -13.47
C HIS A 121 42.36 -49.78 -14.95
N ASP A 122 41.38 -50.29 -15.70
CA ASP A 122 41.09 -49.87 -17.06
C ASP A 122 39.85 -48.97 -17.11
N GLY A 123 39.47 -48.52 -18.31
CA GLY A 123 38.29 -47.67 -18.49
C GLY A 123 36.97 -48.31 -18.01
N ALA A 124 36.90 -49.64 -17.86
CA ALA A 124 35.71 -50.32 -17.33
C ALA A 124 35.60 -50.23 -15.80
N CYS A 125 36.70 -49.89 -15.11
CA CYS A 125 36.72 -49.70 -13.66
C CYS A 125 36.20 -48.32 -13.23
N TYR A 126 36.08 -47.37 -14.16
CA TYR A 126 35.58 -46.02 -13.92
C TYR A 126 34.11 -45.90 -14.29
N GLN A 127 33.34 -45.33 -13.38
CA GLN A 127 31.94 -45.01 -13.61
C GLN A 127 31.73 -43.50 -13.60
N GLU A 128 30.94 -43.02 -14.56
CA GLU A 128 30.48 -41.64 -14.58
C GLU A 128 29.34 -41.46 -13.58
N VAL A 129 29.55 -40.58 -12.60
CA VAL A 129 28.55 -40.17 -11.63
C VAL A 129 28.23 -38.70 -11.88
N LYS A 130 26.94 -38.37 -11.90
CA LYS A 130 26.47 -36.98 -11.98
C LYS A 130 26.34 -36.41 -10.58
N GLU A 131 27.00 -35.30 -10.32
CA GLU A 131 26.92 -34.57 -9.06
C GLU A 131 26.40 -33.15 -9.31
N LEU A 132 25.53 -32.68 -8.42
CA LEU A 132 25.01 -31.32 -8.47
C LEU A 132 26.07 -30.32 -8.04
N VAL A 133 26.31 -29.31 -8.87
CA VAL A 133 27.35 -28.29 -8.62
C VAL A 133 26.81 -26.90 -8.31
N CYS A 134 25.52 -26.64 -8.55
CA CYS A 134 24.94 -25.31 -8.29
C CYS A 134 24.85 -24.98 -6.78
N GLY A 135 24.67 -25.97 -5.92
CA GLY A 135 24.57 -25.79 -4.47
C GLY A 135 23.28 -25.11 -3.99
N ILE A 136 22.29 -24.93 -4.87
CA ILE A 136 21.00 -24.31 -4.58
C ILE A 136 19.94 -25.42 -4.53
N GLU A 137 19.12 -25.44 -3.49
CA GLU A 137 17.99 -26.37 -3.39
C GLU A 137 16.89 -26.02 -4.38
N GLU A 138 16.22 -27.04 -4.92
CA GLU A 138 15.09 -26.82 -5.81
C GLU A 138 13.91 -26.24 -5.06
N SER A 139 13.24 -25.28 -5.66
CA SER A 139 12.06 -24.64 -5.13
C SER A 139 11.14 -24.19 -6.25
N ASP A 140 9.83 -24.23 -6.03
CA ASP A 140 8.84 -23.75 -7.00
C ASP A 140 8.74 -22.21 -7.03
N GLY A 141 9.41 -21.53 -6.10
CA GLY A 141 9.28 -20.09 -5.89
C GLY A 141 7.95 -19.72 -5.25
N HIS A 142 7.75 -18.43 -5.04
CA HIS A 142 6.49 -17.86 -4.55
C HIS A 142 6.33 -16.46 -5.11
N THR A 143 5.16 -16.15 -5.65
CA THR A 143 4.81 -14.82 -6.17
C THR A 143 3.43 -14.42 -5.70
N HIS A 144 3.22 -13.13 -5.47
CA HIS A 144 1.91 -12.62 -5.06
C HIS A 144 1.08 -12.24 -6.28
N ASP A 145 -0.10 -12.81 -6.38
CA ASP A 145 -1.14 -12.38 -7.31
C ASP A 145 -2.20 -11.52 -6.60
N ALA A 146 -3.16 -10.98 -7.35
CA ALA A 146 -4.21 -10.11 -6.82
C ALA A 146 -5.02 -10.74 -5.67
N SER A 147 -5.08 -12.07 -5.56
CA SER A 147 -5.74 -12.76 -4.45
C SER A 147 -4.99 -12.68 -3.12
N CYS A 148 -3.70 -12.33 -3.15
CA CYS A 148 -2.85 -12.16 -1.97
C CYS A 148 -2.99 -10.76 -1.33
N TYR A 149 -3.79 -9.88 -1.93
CA TYR A 149 -4.05 -8.53 -1.44
C TYR A 149 -5.50 -8.41 -0.96
N GLU A 150 -5.68 -7.87 0.24
CA GLU A 150 -7.00 -7.55 0.80
C GLU A 150 -7.11 -6.04 1.00
N LYS A 151 -8.33 -5.52 0.79
CA LYS A 151 -8.61 -4.10 1.02
C LYS A 151 -8.88 -3.87 2.50
N VAL A 152 -7.98 -3.14 3.16
CA VAL A 152 -8.08 -2.80 4.57
C VAL A 152 -8.43 -1.32 4.71
N LEU A 153 -9.31 -1.00 5.67
CA LEU A 153 -9.74 0.36 5.96
C LEU A 153 -8.67 1.11 6.77
N THR A 154 -8.15 2.20 6.21
CA THR A 154 -7.07 2.99 6.84
C THR A 154 -7.53 4.31 7.45
N CYS A 155 -8.75 4.76 7.12
CA CYS A 155 -9.24 6.08 7.54
C CYS A 155 -9.49 6.23 9.06
N GLY A 156 -9.63 5.12 9.80
CA GLY A 156 -9.83 5.11 11.25
C GLY A 156 -11.15 5.74 11.74
N LYS A 157 -12.06 6.11 10.83
CA LYS A 157 -13.37 6.68 11.13
C LYS A 157 -14.47 5.67 10.85
N GLU A 158 -15.45 5.59 11.76
CA GLU A 158 -16.68 4.83 11.51
C GLU A 158 -17.55 5.53 10.47
N VAL A 159 -18.30 4.74 9.70
CA VAL A 159 -19.29 5.29 8.77
C VAL A 159 -20.42 5.92 9.56
N HIS A 160 -20.69 7.19 9.30
CA HIS A 160 -21.73 7.95 9.99
C HIS A 160 -22.53 8.78 9.00
N VAL A 161 -23.86 8.64 9.05
CA VAL A 161 -24.80 9.41 8.24
C VAL A 161 -25.86 9.98 9.18
N HIS A 162 -26.17 11.27 9.04
CA HIS A 162 -27.16 11.91 9.89
C HIS A 162 -28.57 11.41 9.58
N SER A 163 -29.26 10.92 10.62
CA SER A 163 -30.68 10.59 10.55
C SER A 163 -31.53 11.83 10.79
N ALA A 164 -32.83 11.76 10.48
CA ALA A 164 -33.76 12.88 10.69
C ALA A 164 -33.78 13.39 12.14
N GLU A 165 -33.50 12.53 13.12
CA GLU A 165 -33.45 12.87 14.54
C GLU A 165 -32.22 13.70 14.93
N CYS A 166 -31.13 13.62 14.16
CA CYS A 166 -29.94 14.44 14.39
C CYS A 166 -30.19 15.92 14.07
N TYR A 167 -31.24 16.23 13.30
CA TYR A 167 -31.62 17.58 12.93
C TYR A 167 -32.62 18.15 13.95
N LYS A 168 -32.13 18.57 15.12
CA LYS A 168 -32.95 19.18 16.20
C LYS A 168 -33.81 20.34 15.68
N THR A 169 -35.12 20.23 15.77
CA THR A 169 -36.03 21.35 15.51
C THR A 169 -36.00 22.32 16.69
N GLU A 170 -36.20 23.61 16.43
CA GLU A 170 -36.15 24.69 17.43
C GLU A 170 -37.25 24.57 18.52
N ASP A 171 -38.05 23.50 18.49
CA ASP A 171 -39.07 23.12 19.47
C ASP A 171 -38.57 22.14 20.56
N ASP A 172 -37.34 21.62 20.47
CA ASP A 172 -36.82 20.58 21.40
C ASP A 172 -35.97 21.12 22.57
N THR A 173 -35.99 22.44 22.82
CA THR A 173 -35.34 23.04 23.99
C THR A 173 -36.30 23.18 25.16
N ASP A 174 -36.75 22.07 25.75
CA ASP A 174 -36.98 21.99 27.19
C ASP A 174 -37.22 20.54 27.63
N SER A 175 -36.17 19.89 28.12
CA SER A 175 -36.27 18.81 29.12
C SER A 175 -34.87 18.63 29.69
N GLN A 176 -34.55 19.49 30.66
CA GLN A 176 -33.51 19.22 31.64
C GLN A 176 -33.76 17.84 32.23
N SER A 177 -32.87 16.88 31.97
CA SER A 177 -32.69 15.75 32.87
C SER A 177 -31.53 16.11 33.78
N GLU A 178 -31.84 16.09 35.08
CA GLU A 178 -31.03 16.62 36.16
C GLU A 178 -29.74 15.83 36.34
N ASP A 179 -28.66 16.57 36.52
CA ASP A 179 -27.36 16.12 37.00
C ASP A 179 -27.46 15.34 38.31
N GLY A 180 -26.58 14.35 38.46
CA GLY A 180 -26.34 13.71 39.73
C GLY A 180 -25.09 12.85 39.72
N ASN A 181 -23.91 13.47 39.75
CA ASN A 181 -22.81 12.91 40.54
C ASN A 181 -21.77 13.96 40.92
N GLU A 182 -21.91 14.50 42.14
CA GLU A 182 -20.82 15.09 42.92
C GLU A 182 -19.92 13.97 43.45
N SER A 183 -18.61 14.07 43.22
CA SER A 183 -17.61 13.59 44.17
C SER A 183 -16.23 14.16 43.85
N ASP A 184 -15.91 15.30 44.47
CA ASP A 184 -14.56 15.57 44.97
C ASP A 184 -14.45 14.97 46.39
N PRO A 185 -13.25 14.54 46.83
CA PRO A 185 -12.52 15.45 47.72
C PRO A 185 -10.98 15.47 47.54
N ALA A 186 -10.47 16.70 47.56
CA ALA A 186 -9.45 17.23 48.47
C ALA A 186 -8.02 16.63 48.52
N ALA A 187 -7.09 17.40 47.93
CA ALA A 187 -5.95 18.08 48.56
C ALA A 187 -4.96 17.33 49.50
N ALA A 188 -3.67 17.37 49.11
CA ALA A 188 -2.50 17.71 49.94
C ALA A 188 -1.34 18.02 48.96
N ASP A 189 -0.81 19.24 48.88
CA ASP A 189 0.14 19.91 49.78
C ASP A 189 1.63 19.62 49.45
N ASP A 190 2.38 20.72 49.44
CA ASP A 190 3.77 20.89 49.88
C ASP A 190 4.97 20.83 48.91
N SER A 191 5.65 21.99 48.89
CA SER A 191 7.10 22.25 48.85
C SER A 191 8.01 21.75 47.72
N ARG A 192 8.32 22.73 46.85
CA ARG A 192 9.64 23.26 46.47
C ARG A 192 10.93 22.64 47.10
N GLU A 193 11.91 22.50 46.19
CA GLU A 193 13.40 22.55 46.30
C GLU A 193 14.22 21.24 46.26
N ASP A 194 15.24 21.33 45.38
CA ASP A 194 16.57 20.73 45.36
C ASP A 194 16.79 19.28 44.83
N ASP A 195 17.42 19.29 43.65
CA ASP A 195 18.79 18.80 43.40
C ASP A 195 19.04 17.33 43.02
N LEU A 196 19.99 17.21 42.07
CA LEU A 196 20.97 16.13 41.86
C LEU A 196 20.66 15.00 40.83
N ASP A 197 21.28 15.16 39.64
CA ASP A 197 22.31 14.24 39.08
C ASP A 197 22.06 13.45 37.80
N ASP A 198 23.17 13.37 37.04
CA ASP A 198 23.57 12.42 36.00
C ASP A 198 22.99 12.63 34.59
N ALA A 199 23.55 13.51 33.76
CA ALA A 199 24.87 13.43 33.11
C ALA A 199 25.09 12.14 32.28
N TRP A 200 24.75 12.19 30.98
CA TRP A 200 25.60 11.57 29.96
C TRP A 200 25.93 12.58 28.87
N ASN A 201 27.24 12.77 28.75
CA ASN A 201 27.96 13.86 28.13
C ASN A 201 27.99 13.76 26.60
N ARG A 202 27.87 14.92 25.96
CA ARG A 202 28.35 15.17 24.59
C ARG A 202 29.88 15.24 24.62
N THR A 203 30.55 14.62 23.67
CA THR A 203 31.69 15.28 23.01
C THR A 203 31.71 14.91 21.54
N ALA A 204 31.69 15.96 20.73
CA ALA A 204 32.04 15.98 19.33
C ALA A 204 33.52 16.36 19.23
N ASP A 205 34.23 15.70 18.33
CA ASP A 205 35.43 16.16 17.62
C ASP A 205 35.66 15.14 16.49
N ASP A 206 35.39 15.47 15.23
CA ASP A 206 36.11 16.36 14.34
C ASP A 206 37.42 15.75 13.77
N SER A 207 37.57 15.99 12.47
CA SER A 207 38.78 15.86 11.66
C SER A 207 39.14 14.51 11.04
N GLY A 208 39.09 14.47 9.70
CA GLY A 208 40.29 14.07 8.94
C GLY A 208 40.14 13.03 7.82
N ASN A 209 39.57 13.45 6.69
CA ASN A 209 40.04 13.24 5.31
C ASN A 209 41.01 12.07 4.98
N ALA A 210 40.61 11.18 4.06
CA ALA A 210 41.52 10.59 3.08
C ALA A 210 40.74 10.12 1.83
N SER A 211 40.98 10.80 0.71
CA SER A 211 40.64 10.35 -0.64
C SER A 211 41.47 9.12 -1.03
N ILE A 212 40.83 8.08 -1.58
CA ILE A 212 41.46 7.14 -2.52
C ILE A 212 40.42 6.88 -3.63
N GLU A 213 40.83 7.18 -4.86
CA GLU A 213 40.16 6.86 -6.12
C GLU A 213 40.42 5.38 -6.49
N ASP A 214 39.64 4.89 -7.47
CA ASP A 214 39.82 3.64 -8.22
C ASP A 214 39.33 2.36 -7.48
N ASP A 215 38.50 1.48 -8.01
CA ASP A 215 38.25 1.10 -9.40
C ASP A 215 36.80 0.64 -9.58
N ALA A 216 36.33 0.80 -10.81
CA ALA A 216 35.18 0.08 -11.31
C ALA A 216 35.41 -1.43 -11.18
N ASP A 217 34.41 -2.16 -10.69
CA ASP A 217 34.15 -3.44 -11.32
C ASP A 217 32.67 -3.76 -11.40
N THR A 218 32.31 -4.04 -12.63
CA THR A 218 31.00 -4.45 -13.09
C THR A 218 30.90 -5.93 -12.76
N VAL A 219 30.20 -6.31 -11.70
CA VAL A 219 29.72 -7.69 -11.59
C VAL A 219 28.30 -7.71 -12.10
N GLN A 220 28.23 -7.96 -13.40
CA GLN A 220 27.07 -8.60 -14.01
C GLN A 220 26.78 -9.82 -13.14
N ASN A 221 25.64 -9.79 -12.43
CA ASN A 221 25.01 -11.03 -12.01
C ASN A 221 24.62 -11.75 -13.30
N GLU A 222 25.55 -12.58 -13.76
CA GLU A 222 25.31 -13.56 -14.79
C GLU A 222 24.23 -14.50 -14.26
N SER A 223 23.01 -14.18 -14.67
CA SER A 223 21.89 -15.11 -14.76
C SER A 223 22.37 -16.30 -15.61
N LEU A 224 22.96 -17.28 -14.93
CA LEU A 224 23.41 -18.54 -15.48
C LEU A 224 22.89 -19.64 -14.55
N CYS A 225 21.57 -19.78 -14.55
CA CYS A 225 20.77 -21.01 -14.58
C CYS A 225 19.30 -20.61 -14.53
#